data_AF-A0A3D1H5P0-F1
#
_entry.id   AF-A0A3D1H5P0-F1
#
_cell.length_a   1.000
_cell.length_b   1.000
_cell.length_c   1.000
_cell.angle_alpha   90.00
_cell.angle_beta   90.00
_cell.angle_gamma   90.00
#
_symmetry.space_group_name_H-M   'P 1'
#
loop_
_entity.id
_entity.type
_entity.pdbx_description
1 polymer ?
#
loop_
_entity_poly.entity_id
_entity_poly.type
_entity_poly.pdbx_seq_one_letter_code
_entity_poly.pdbx_strand_id
1 'polypeptide(L)'
;MKKIILSQFCFLLLASSALAQLSPAIGSWMQNTTGTGTYYPKGNPTLTQNNILYNCQKVEYSADFVYVTATGIPSYPTGPFNDGNPSNATNQNGIYKFPLNPAANSGTPMVTTGGNIGLFINGVALFDYRDGVAWNPNTQSLCGGPGNSPCPGGPNATQDWNRDAIPAEKAGFDCAKGHPAMGNYHHHQNPSAFKLDKTVISDICNLYDADGLYVIDDTKHAPLIGFAYDGFPIYGAYGYTKKDGTGGISRMKSGYSLRNITTRITKPDGSASATGPAISATYFLGYFREDYVFTTNADETYLDEHNGRFCITPEYPNGTYAYFCTVDENWNSTYPYAVGPTFYGTRTNAKVTSVGETTTVYTPSTGNVNDINRLEINVFPNPATDLIAIQIGN
;
A
#
# COMPACT_ATOMS: atom_id res chain seq x y z
N MET A 1 47.20 -9.96 -64.82
CA MET A 1 45.75 -9.77 -64.63
C MET A 1 45.40 -9.96 -63.17
N LYS A 2 44.73 -8.95 -62.57
CA LYS A 2 43.82 -8.92 -61.40
C LYS A 2 44.24 -9.72 -60.14
N LYS A 3 44.74 -9.06 -59.09
CA LYS A 3 44.02 -8.38 -57.97
C LYS A 3 43.18 -9.32 -57.11
N ILE A 4 43.68 -9.64 -55.91
CA ILE A 4 42.89 -10.03 -54.74
C ILE A 4 43.26 -9.01 -53.65
N ILE A 5 42.31 -8.12 -53.31
CA ILE A 5 42.42 -7.18 -52.19
C ILE A 5 41.47 -7.71 -51.12
N LEU A 6 42.04 -8.01 -49.96
CA LEU A 6 41.37 -8.40 -48.72
C LEU A 6 40.60 -7.16 -48.19
N SER A 7 39.27 -7.21 -48.09
CA SER A 7 38.50 -6.12 -47.49
C SER A 7 38.39 -6.31 -45.97
N GLN A 8 38.84 -5.30 -45.23
CA GLN A 8 38.67 -5.18 -43.78
C GLN A 8 37.19 -5.07 -43.42
N PHE A 9 36.74 -5.92 -42.49
CA PHE A 9 35.45 -5.79 -41.82
C PHE A 9 35.73 -5.18 -40.43
N CYS A 10 35.59 -3.85 -40.31
CA CYS A 10 35.56 -3.17 -39.02
C CYS A 10 34.14 -3.30 -38.44
N PHE A 11 33.87 -4.34 -37.65
CA PHE A 11 32.75 -4.35 -36.72
C PHE A 11 33.13 -3.46 -35.52
N LEU A 12 32.58 -2.25 -35.44
CA LEU A 12 32.54 -1.50 -34.20
C LEU A 12 31.57 -2.23 -33.25
N LEU A 13 32.13 -2.94 -32.27
CA LEU A 13 31.43 -3.34 -31.05
C LEU A 13 31.18 -2.07 -30.22
N LEU A 14 30.01 -1.47 -30.38
CA LEU A 14 29.45 -0.56 -29.38
C LEU A 14 29.07 -1.43 -28.16
N ALA A 15 30.01 -1.57 -27.23
CA ALA A 15 29.73 -2.07 -25.90
C ALA A 15 28.87 -1.04 -25.17
N SER A 16 27.54 -1.15 -25.27
CA SER A 16 26.64 -0.48 -24.36
C SER A 16 26.84 -1.09 -22.97
N SER A 17 27.65 -0.44 -22.14
CA SER A 17 27.66 -0.70 -20.70
C SER A 17 26.34 -0.23 -20.12
N ALA A 18 25.31 -1.08 -20.21
CA ALA A 18 24.14 -0.94 -19.36
C ALA A 18 24.65 -1.19 -17.94
N LEU A 19 24.76 -0.12 -17.13
CA LEU A 19 24.87 -0.28 -15.69
C LEU A 19 23.65 -1.11 -15.29
N ALA A 20 23.85 -2.31 -14.74
CA ALA A 20 22.75 -3.10 -14.23
C ALA A 20 22.05 -2.26 -13.17
N GLN A 21 20.83 -1.79 -13.47
CA GLN A 21 20.04 -1.04 -12.51
C GLN A 21 19.78 -1.97 -11.33
N LEU A 22 20.14 -1.52 -10.13
CA LEU A 22 19.81 -2.24 -8.91
C LEU A 22 18.29 -2.39 -8.84
N SER A 23 17.81 -3.59 -8.49
CA SER A 23 16.36 -3.89 -8.47
C SER A 23 15.60 -2.81 -7.69
N PRO A 24 14.44 -2.33 -8.17
CA PRO A 24 13.61 -1.40 -7.42
C PRO A 24 13.23 -1.93 -6.03
N ALA A 25 13.15 -3.25 -5.85
CA ALA A 25 12.95 -3.89 -4.55
C ALA A 25 14.09 -3.64 -3.55
N ILE A 26 15.26 -3.19 -3.98
CA ILE A 26 16.38 -2.80 -3.13
C ILE A 26 16.43 -1.27 -2.99
N GLY A 27 16.26 -0.54 -4.09
CA GLY A 27 16.53 0.89 -4.15
C GLY A 27 15.42 1.82 -3.62
N SER A 28 14.18 1.34 -3.51
CA SER A 28 13.00 2.22 -3.35
C SER A 28 12.63 2.56 -1.90
N TRP A 29 13.29 1.95 -0.91
CA TRP A 29 12.93 2.14 0.50
C TRP A 29 13.38 3.51 1.03
N MET A 30 12.48 4.21 1.72
CA MET A 30 12.81 5.41 2.46
C MET A 30 13.65 5.01 3.67
N GLN A 31 14.91 5.43 3.73
CA GLN A 31 15.82 5.08 4.82
C GLN A 31 16.07 6.27 5.76
N ASN A 32 16.05 6.00 7.07
CA ASN A 32 16.39 6.96 8.11
C ASN A 32 16.91 6.23 9.37
N THR A 33 18.04 6.71 9.90
CA THR A 33 18.71 6.13 11.07
C THR A 33 18.86 7.11 12.24
N THR A 34 18.41 8.36 12.09
CA THR A 34 18.62 9.41 13.09
C THR A 34 17.34 10.15 13.50
N GLY A 35 16.43 10.42 12.55
CA GLY A 35 15.19 11.15 12.82
C GLY A 35 14.16 10.30 13.57
N THR A 36 13.41 10.93 14.48
CA THR A 36 12.33 10.29 15.25
C THR A 36 10.96 10.80 14.81
N GLY A 37 9.96 9.92 14.89
CA GLY A 37 8.61 10.22 14.47
C GLY A 37 7.83 11.10 15.45
N THR A 38 6.68 11.55 14.99
CA THR A 38 5.76 12.39 15.74
C THR A 38 4.35 11.81 15.74
N TYR A 39 3.52 12.31 16.65
CA TYR A 39 2.10 11.99 16.68
C TYR A 39 1.30 13.18 17.19
N TYR A 40 0.02 13.21 16.84
CA TYR A 40 -0.96 14.12 17.42
C TYR A 40 -1.65 13.45 18.61
N PRO A 41 -1.53 13.99 19.83
CA PRO A 41 -2.34 13.53 20.96
C PRO A 41 -3.82 13.85 20.73
N LYS A 42 -4.70 13.00 21.25
CA LYS A 42 -6.16 13.20 21.14
C LYS A 42 -6.58 14.59 21.62
N GLY A 43 -7.26 15.33 20.75
CA GLY A 43 -7.75 16.69 21.04
C GLY A 43 -6.65 17.77 21.10
N ASN A 44 -5.41 17.46 20.73
CA ASN A 44 -4.30 18.41 20.74
C ASN A 44 -3.67 18.55 19.34
N PRO A 45 -3.80 19.71 18.68
CA PRO A 45 -3.23 19.95 17.36
C PRO A 45 -1.70 20.16 17.36
N THR A 46 -1.04 20.05 18.51
CA THR A 46 0.41 20.17 18.63
C THR A 46 1.08 18.80 18.54
N LEU A 47 2.09 18.71 17.68
CA LEU A 47 2.89 17.50 17.52
C LEU A 47 3.65 17.16 18.80
N THR A 48 3.64 15.87 19.15
CA THR A 48 4.47 15.30 20.20
C THR A 48 5.48 14.33 19.60
N GLN A 49 6.73 14.37 20.06
CA GLN A 49 7.75 13.40 19.67
C GLN A 49 7.44 12.02 20.27
N ASN A 50 7.54 10.96 19.47
CA ASN A 50 7.43 9.59 19.98
C ASN A 50 8.78 8.97 20.35
N ASN A 51 9.91 9.63 20.00
CA ASN A 51 11.29 9.16 20.22
C ASN A 51 11.60 7.78 19.58
N ILE A 52 10.87 7.39 18.54
CA ILE A 52 11.07 6.16 17.79
C ILE A 52 11.56 6.54 16.39
N LEU A 53 12.60 5.86 15.90
CA LEU A 53 13.11 6.07 14.53
C LEU A 53 11.99 5.85 13.52
N TYR A 54 11.81 6.78 12.58
CA TYR A 54 10.87 6.60 11.48
C TYR A 54 11.54 5.99 10.24
N ASN A 55 10.71 5.56 9.29
CA ASN A 55 11.06 4.93 8.03
C ASN A 55 11.87 3.62 8.21
N CYS A 56 12.59 3.18 7.18
CA CYS A 56 13.42 1.98 7.25
C CYS A 56 14.80 2.31 7.84
N GLN A 57 15.27 1.53 8.81
CA GLN A 57 16.59 1.74 9.44
C GLN A 57 17.72 1.07 8.68
N LYS A 58 17.44 0.02 7.91
CA LYS A 58 18.45 -0.70 7.14
C LYS A 58 17.79 -1.49 6.01
N VAL A 59 18.38 -1.41 4.83
CA VAL A 59 18.10 -2.30 3.71
C VAL A 59 19.35 -3.12 3.42
N GLU A 60 19.21 -4.42 3.31
CA GLU A 60 20.29 -5.33 2.92
C GLU A 60 19.75 -6.43 2.01
N TYR A 61 20.57 -6.96 1.11
CA TYR A 61 20.09 -7.88 0.08
C TYR A 61 21.11 -8.98 -0.24
N SER A 62 20.60 -10.13 -0.65
CA SER A 62 21.36 -11.24 -1.22
C SER A 62 21.08 -11.35 -2.72
N ALA A 63 21.43 -12.49 -3.34
CA ALA A 63 21.04 -12.76 -4.72
C ALA A 63 19.52 -12.97 -4.87
N ASP A 64 18.86 -13.45 -3.82
CA ASP A 64 17.47 -13.93 -3.88
C ASP A 64 16.49 -13.03 -3.13
N PHE A 65 16.94 -12.33 -2.08
CA PHE A 65 16.07 -11.59 -1.18
C PHE A 65 16.57 -10.18 -0.89
N VAL A 66 15.63 -9.29 -0.59
CA VAL A 66 15.87 -8.04 0.13
C VAL A 66 15.29 -8.16 1.54
N TYR A 67 16.02 -7.63 2.51
CA TYR A 67 15.65 -7.52 3.91
C TYR A 67 15.55 -6.06 4.30
N VAL A 68 14.44 -5.70 4.94
CA VAL A 68 14.13 -4.34 5.36
C VAL A 68 13.93 -4.34 6.87
N THR A 69 14.83 -3.67 7.59
CA THR A 69 14.67 -3.41 9.02
C THR A 69 13.88 -2.12 9.20
N ALA A 70 12.73 -2.19 9.87
CA ALA A 70 11.88 -1.02 10.09
C ALA A 70 11.16 -1.08 11.45
N THR A 71 10.96 0.08 12.07
CA THR A 71 10.17 0.24 13.29
C THR A 71 8.65 0.18 13.05
N GLY A 72 8.20 0.43 11.82
CA GLY A 72 6.77 0.61 11.51
C GLY A 72 6.25 2.04 11.72
N ILE A 73 7.14 3.02 11.97
CA ILE A 73 6.78 4.41 12.19
C ILE A 73 7.05 5.24 10.91
N PRO A 74 6.06 5.96 10.37
CA PRO A 74 6.26 6.85 9.23
C PRO A 74 6.91 8.18 9.63
N SER A 75 7.44 8.92 8.64
CA SER A 75 7.93 10.28 8.82
C SER A 75 6.80 11.32 8.99
N TYR A 76 5.61 11.04 8.46
CA TYR A 76 4.42 11.84 8.74
C TYR A 76 3.88 11.56 10.15
N PRO A 77 3.19 12.52 10.79
CA PRO A 77 2.61 12.31 12.12
C PRO A 77 1.56 11.19 12.11
N THR A 78 1.61 10.32 13.11
CA THR A 78 0.54 9.36 13.37
C THR A 78 -0.54 9.95 14.27
N GLY A 79 -1.75 9.41 14.21
CA GLY A 79 -2.84 9.87 15.06
C GLY A 79 -3.35 11.28 14.73
N PRO A 80 -4.30 11.80 15.52
CA PRO A 80 -4.87 11.16 16.69
C PRO A 80 -5.81 10.01 16.31
N PHE A 81 -6.04 9.10 17.28
CA PHE A 81 -6.99 7.99 17.13
C PHE A 81 -8.20 8.26 18.04
N ASN A 82 -9.39 8.40 17.44
CA ASN A 82 -10.58 8.94 18.13
C ASN A 82 -11.63 7.90 18.50
N ASP A 83 -11.52 6.67 17.97
CA ASP A 83 -12.38 5.51 18.20
C ASP A 83 -12.34 4.94 19.63
N GLY A 84 -11.41 5.42 20.47
CA GLY A 84 -11.22 4.92 21.84
C GLY A 84 -10.26 3.74 21.94
N ASN A 85 -9.60 3.38 20.83
CA ASN A 85 -8.48 2.44 20.85
C ASN A 85 -7.33 3.01 21.71
N PRO A 86 -6.91 2.34 22.80
CA PRO A 86 -5.82 2.84 23.64
C PRO A 86 -4.44 2.68 22.99
N SER A 87 -4.35 1.93 21.88
CA SER A 87 -3.10 1.70 21.17
C SER A 87 -2.60 2.97 20.49
N ASN A 88 -1.31 3.20 20.56
CA ASN A 88 -0.60 4.18 19.73
C ASN A 88 0.40 3.45 18.82
N ALA A 89 0.98 4.14 17.85
CA ALA A 89 2.06 3.58 17.04
C ALA A 89 3.30 3.32 17.91
N THR A 90 3.84 2.10 17.90
CA THR A 90 5.04 1.71 18.64
C THR A 90 6.02 0.94 17.77
N ASN A 91 7.28 0.88 18.20
CA ASN A 91 8.33 0.16 17.49
C ASN A 91 8.01 -1.35 17.41
N GLN A 92 7.84 -1.85 16.19
CA GLN A 92 7.53 -3.24 15.88
C GLN A 92 8.77 -4.15 15.77
N ASN A 93 9.97 -3.57 15.82
CA ASN A 93 11.26 -4.24 15.68
C ASN A 93 11.26 -5.26 14.52
N GLY A 94 10.83 -4.82 13.34
CA GLY A 94 10.55 -5.69 12.21
C GLY A 94 11.76 -5.87 11.30
N ILE A 95 11.99 -7.10 10.85
CA ILE A 95 12.83 -7.43 9.70
C ILE A 95 11.93 -8.12 8.67
N TYR A 96 11.78 -7.51 7.51
CA TYR A 96 10.88 -7.96 6.46
C TYR A 96 11.67 -8.44 5.25
N LYS A 97 11.36 -9.64 4.76
CA LYS A 97 12.05 -10.35 3.68
C LYS A 97 11.13 -10.41 2.45
N PHE A 98 11.62 -9.93 1.31
CA PHE A 98 10.92 -9.98 0.03
C PHE A 98 11.79 -10.67 -1.03
N PRO A 99 11.23 -11.50 -1.91
CA PRO A 99 11.98 -12.08 -3.02
C PRO A 99 12.33 -10.99 -4.05
N LEU A 100 13.56 -10.99 -4.55
CA LEU A 100 14.00 -10.08 -5.62
C LEU A 100 13.43 -10.46 -6.99
N ASN A 101 13.07 -11.73 -7.15
CA ASN A 101 12.48 -12.31 -8.35
C ASN A 101 11.14 -12.96 -8.01
N PRO A 102 10.07 -12.18 -7.76
CA PRO A 102 8.75 -12.72 -7.45
C PRO A 102 8.20 -13.52 -8.63
N ALA A 103 7.51 -14.61 -8.33
CA ALA A 103 6.93 -15.50 -9.33
C ALA A 103 5.41 -15.61 -9.15
N ALA A 104 4.69 -15.59 -10.28
CA ALA A 104 3.26 -15.85 -10.31
C ALA A 104 2.96 -17.22 -9.71
N ASN A 105 1.87 -17.32 -8.94
CA ASN A 105 1.39 -18.59 -8.44
C ASN A 105 0.54 -19.27 -9.52
N SER A 106 0.98 -20.44 -9.99
CA SER A 106 0.24 -21.24 -10.99
C SER A 106 -0.69 -22.28 -10.37
N GLY A 107 -0.70 -22.40 -9.03
CA GLY A 107 -1.57 -23.30 -8.29
C GLY A 107 -2.81 -22.60 -7.73
N THR A 108 -3.34 -23.13 -6.63
CA THR A 108 -4.44 -22.50 -5.90
C THR A 108 -4.01 -21.12 -5.38
N PRO A 109 -4.77 -20.05 -5.65
CA PRO A 109 -4.47 -18.71 -5.14
C PRO A 109 -4.28 -18.70 -3.62
N MET A 110 -3.24 -18.00 -3.16
CA MET A 110 -2.96 -17.89 -1.73
C MET A 110 -3.77 -16.73 -1.15
N VAL A 111 -4.67 -17.04 -0.22
CA VAL A 111 -5.49 -16.01 0.46
C VAL A 111 -4.62 -15.04 1.26
N THR A 112 -5.03 -13.77 1.28
CA THR A 112 -4.51 -12.82 2.26
C THR A 112 -4.88 -13.28 3.66
N THR A 113 -4.08 -12.87 4.64
CA THR A 113 -4.32 -13.18 6.06
C THR A 113 -4.47 -11.89 6.84
N GLY A 114 -5.22 -11.94 7.95
CA GLY A 114 -5.22 -10.83 8.90
C GLY A 114 -3.81 -10.50 9.39
N GLY A 115 -3.57 -9.21 9.66
CA GLY A 115 -2.24 -8.69 9.93
C GLY A 115 -1.51 -8.27 8.65
N ASN A 116 -0.18 -8.19 8.70
CA ASN A 116 0.60 -7.73 7.57
C ASN A 116 0.47 -8.65 6.35
N ILE A 117 0.20 -8.04 5.20
CA ILE A 117 0.23 -8.65 3.86
C ILE A 117 1.24 -7.99 2.93
N GLY A 118 1.83 -6.88 3.37
CA GLY A 118 2.81 -6.10 2.64
C GLY A 118 3.49 -5.08 3.55
N LEU A 119 4.41 -4.33 2.96
CA LEU A 119 5.09 -3.22 3.60
C LEU A 119 5.17 -2.05 2.62
N PHE A 120 4.82 -0.85 3.09
CA PHE A 120 5.08 0.37 2.34
C PHE A 120 6.56 0.74 2.40
N ILE A 121 7.04 1.56 1.45
CA ILE A 121 8.46 1.92 1.32
C ILE A 121 9.02 2.68 2.54
N ASN A 122 8.14 3.24 3.37
CA ASN A 122 8.48 3.85 4.66
C ASN A 122 8.47 2.84 5.83
N GLY A 123 8.35 1.55 5.57
CA GLY A 123 8.35 0.52 6.61
C GLY A 123 7.03 0.39 7.39
N VAL A 124 5.98 1.14 7.04
CA VAL A 124 4.63 0.96 7.63
C VAL A 124 3.96 -0.29 7.05
N ALA A 125 3.24 -1.01 7.90
CA ALA A 125 2.55 -2.24 7.51
C ALA A 125 1.34 -1.97 6.61
N LEU A 126 1.12 -2.86 5.64
CA LEU A 126 -0.13 -2.96 4.89
C LEU A 126 -0.91 -4.17 5.40
N PHE A 127 -2.16 -3.95 5.81
CA PHE A 127 -3.12 -5.00 6.16
C PHE A 127 -4.11 -5.20 5.02
N ASP A 128 -4.75 -6.38 4.98
CA ASP A 128 -5.85 -6.62 4.04
C ASP A 128 -7.14 -5.92 4.51
N TYR A 129 -8.24 -6.13 3.80
CA TYR A 129 -9.53 -5.50 4.08
C TYR A 129 -10.12 -5.81 5.48
N ARG A 130 -9.59 -6.81 6.21
CA ARG A 130 -10.23 -7.34 7.43
C ARG A 130 -9.83 -6.54 8.66
N ASP A 131 -10.78 -6.38 9.57
CA ASP A 131 -10.57 -5.88 10.95
C ASP A 131 -10.62 -6.99 12.02
N GLY A 132 -10.82 -8.24 11.59
CA GLY A 132 -10.97 -9.41 12.47
C GLY A 132 -12.37 -9.57 13.07
N VAL A 133 -13.35 -8.78 12.64
CA VAL A 133 -14.77 -8.90 13.03
C VAL A 133 -15.57 -9.55 11.90
N ALA A 134 -16.55 -10.37 12.27
CA ALA A 134 -17.46 -11.06 11.36
C ALA A 134 -18.88 -11.10 11.92
N TRP A 135 -19.81 -11.68 11.17
CA TRP A 135 -21.18 -11.92 11.63
C TRP A 135 -21.38 -13.33 12.16
N ASN A 136 -21.96 -13.45 13.36
CA ASN A 136 -22.40 -14.72 13.90
C ASN A 136 -23.89 -14.94 13.61
N PRO A 137 -24.25 -15.88 12.71
CA PRO A 137 -25.65 -16.15 12.37
C PRO A 137 -26.44 -16.78 13.52
N ASN A 138 -25.77 -17.43 14.48
CA ASN A 138 -26.44 -18.10 15.61
C ASN A 138 -26.93 -17.10 16.66
N THR A 139 -26.14 -16.05 16.92
CA THR A 139 -26.49 -15.00 17.89
C THR A 139 -27.06 -13.75 17.23
N GLN A 140 -27.05 -13.68 15.90
CA GLN A 140 -27.46 -12.51 15.12
C GLN A 140 -26.73 -11.23 15.58
N SER A 141 -25.41 -11.33 15.75
CA SER A 141 -24.56 -10.23 16.22
C SER A 141 -23.20 -10.27 15.55
N LEU A 142 -22.47 -9.15 15.62
CA LEU A 142 -21.04 -9.16 15.32
C LEU A 142 -20.29 -10.04 16.33
N CYS A 143 -19.18 -10.63 15.87
CA CYS A 143 -18.28 -11.47 16.66
C CYS A 143 -16.84 -11.23 16.22
N GLY A 144 -15.86 -11.63 17.04
CA GLY A 144 -14.45 -11.43 16.73
C GLY A 144 -13.97 -10.00 16.97
N GLY A 145 -12.68 -9.77 16.76
CA GLY A 145 -12.01 -8.50 17.08
C GLY A 145 -12.16 -8.07 18.56
N PRO A 146 -11.65 -6.88 18.92
CA PRO A 146 -11.85 -6.30 20.24
C PRO A 146 -13.33 -5.95 20.48
N GLY A 147 -13.83 -6.21 21.69
CA GLY A 147 -15.15 -5.75 22.13
C GLY A 147 -16.34 -6.64 21.75
N ASN A 148 -16.18 -7.68 20.93
CA ASN A 148 -17.23 -8.66 20.64
C ASN A 148 -16.93 -10.04 21.24
N SER A 149 -17.96 -10.88 21.35
CA SER A 149 -17.76 -12.29 21.68
C SER A 149 -16.98 -13.02 20.56
N PRO A 150 -16.22 -14.08 20.87
CA PRO A 150 -15.52 -14.85 19.85
C PRO A 150 -16.45 -15.40 18.76
N CYS A 151 -16.00 -15.42 17.51
CA CYS A 151 -16.75 -16.07 16.43
C CYS A 151 -16.80 -17.59 16.58
N PRO A 152 -17.83 -18.25 16.05
CA PRO A 152 -17.89 -19.71 15.98
C PRO A 152 -16.66 -20.28 15.26
N GLY A 153 -16.09 -21.35 15.82
CA GLY A 153 -14.90 -22.02 15.26
C GLY A 153 -13.56 -21.40 15.67
N GLY A 154 -13.55 -20.28 16.40
CA GLY A 154 -12.35 -19.64 16.92
C GLY A 154 -11.62 -18.72 15.92
N PRO A 155 -10.44 -18.18 16.30
CA PRO A 155 -9.80 -17.07 15.58
C PRO A 155 -9.42 -17.34 14.12
N ASN A 156 -9.22 -18.60 13.75
CA ASN A 156 -8.81 -18.99 12.39
C ASN A 156 -9.97 -19.57 11.56
N ALA A 157 -11.19 -19.59 12.09
CA ALA A 157 -12.33 -20.13 11.36
C ALA A 157 -12.76 -19.16 10.26
N THR A 158 -12.94 -19.69 9.05
CA THR A 158 -13.53 -18.97 7.94
C THR A 158 -14.98 -18.63 8.27
N GLN A 159 -15.29 -17.33 8.24
CA GLN A 159 -16.65 -16.83 8.42
C GLN A 159 -17.27 -16.51 7.06
N ASP A 160 -18.59 -16.68 6.96
CA ASP A 160 -19.32 -16.41 5.70
C ASP A 160 -19.50 -14.91 5.43
N TRP A 161 -19.41 -14.06 6.46
CA TRP A 161 -19.59 -12.61 6.37
C TRP A 161 -18.54 -11.91 7.23
N ASN A 162 -17.52 -11.37 6.58
CA ASN A 162 -16.37 -10.72 7.20
C ASN A 162 -16.50 -9.20 7.06
N ARG A 163 -16.39 -8.46 8.16
CA ARG A 163 -16.57 -7.02 8.16
C ARG A 163 -15.39 -6.33 7.45
N ASP A 164 -15.70 -5.30 6.69
CA ASP A 164 -14.71 -4.48 6.01
C ASP A 164 -14.20 -3.38 6.95
N ALA A 165 -12.88 -3.34 7.15
CA ALA A 165 -12.21 -2.40 8.04
C ALA A 165 -12.47 -0.94 7.66
N ILE A 166 -12.54 -0.61 6.35
CA ILE A 166 -12.61 0.79 5.93
C ILE A 166 -13.89 1.48 6.37
N PRO A 167 -15.10 0.95 6.10
CA PRO A 167 -16.31 1.53 6.65
C PRO A 167 -16.44 1.35 8.16
N ALA A 168 -15.93 0.25 8.73
CA ALA A 168 -16.16 -0.08 10.14
C ALA A 168 -15.25 0.66 11.13
N GLU A 169 -14.00 0.91 10.75
CA GLU A 169 -12.96 1.48 11.60
C GLU A 169 -12.61 2.92 11.22
N LYS A 170 -13.40 3.54 10.32
CA LYS A 170 -13.19 4.91 9.84
C LYS A 170 -12.98 5.94 10.95
N ALA A 171 -13.67 5.79 12.07
CA ALA A 171 -13.54 6.67 13.23
C ALA A 171 -12.19 6.54 13.96
N GLY A 172 -11.47 5.44 13.75
CA GLY A 172 -10.17 5.13 14.32
C GLY A 172 -8.99 5.52 13.43
N PHE A 173 -9.22 5.75 12.14
CA PHE A 173 -8.15 6.20 11.24
C PHE A 173 -7.72 7.63 11.53
N ASP A 174 -6.41 7.85 11.47
CA ASP A 174 -5.81 9.16 11.49
C ASP A 174 -5.86 9.86 10.13
N CYS A 175 -5.17 11.00 10.03
CA CYS A 175 -5.13 11.78 8.81
C CYS A 175 -4.62 11.05 7.58
N ALA A 176 -3.62 10.19 7.75
CA ALA A 176 -3.01 9.41 6.69
C ALA A 176 -3.80 8.13 6.37
N LYS A 177 -5.02 7.98 6.90
CA LYS A 177 -5.89 6.82 6.72
C LYS A 177 -5.31 5.54 7.34
N GLY A 178 -4.51 5.67 8.39
CA GLY A 178 -3.90 4.56 9.12
C GLY A 178 -4.31 4.52 10.58
N HIS A 179 -4.06 3.40 11.25
CA HIS A 179 -4.31 3.24 12.69
C HIS A 179 -3.49 2.10 13.29
N PRO A 180 -3.35 2.01 14.63
CA PRO A 180 -2.55 0.99 15.27
C PRO A 180 -3.39 -0.19 15.78
N ALA A 181 -2.89 -1.41 15.58
CA ALA A 181 -3.36 -2.61 16.28
C ALA A 181 -2.23 -3.16 17.14
N MET A 182 -2.37 -3.11 18.47
CA MET A 182 -1.35 -3.56 19.44
C MET A 182 0.04 -2.94 19.16
N GLY A 183 0.08 -1.64 18.85
CA GLY A 183 1.30 -0.93 18.51
C GLY A 183 1.64 -0.88 17.03
N ASN A 184 1.17 -1.85 16.24
CA ASN A 184 1.49 -1.95 14.81
C ASN A 184 0.65 -0.95 14.03
N TYR A 185 1.22 0.21 13.71
CA TYR A 185 0.59 1.19 12.83
C TYR A 185 0.56 0.65 11.40
N HIS A 186 -0.61 0.68 10.79
CA HIS A 186 -0.84 0.09 9.47
C HIS A 186 -1.92 0.84 8.70
N HIS A 187 -1.90 0.67 7.39
CA HIS A 187 -3.01 1.03 6.53
C HIS A 187 -3.68 -0.23 6.00
N HIS A 188 -5.01 -0.19 5.89
CA HIS A 188 -5.80 -1.12 5.09
C HIS A 188 -6.02 -0.58 3.66
N GLN A 189 -5.81 0.72 3.49
CA GLN A 189 -6.22 1.49 2.32
C GLN A 189 -5.11 2.35 1.74
N ASN A 190 -5.44 3.11 0.70
CA ASN A 190 -4.53 4.06 0.06
C ASN A 190 -3.94 5.01 1.12
N PRO A 191 -2.61 5.03 1.35
CA PRO A 191 -1.97 5.84 2.39
C PRO A 191 -1.80 7.31 1.97
N SER A 192 -2.80 7.89 1.31
CA SER A 192 -2.93 9.33 1.08
C SER A 192 -3.71 9.97 2.24
N ALA A 193 -3.56 11.27 2.45
CA ALA A 193 -4.28 11.93 3.53
C ALA A 193 -5.75 12.25 3.17
N PHE A 194 -6.68 12.09 4.12
CA PHE A 194 -8.11 12.39 3.90
C PHE A 194 -8.36 13.82 3.39
N LYS A 195 -7.59 14.80 3.86
CA LYS A 195 -7.74 16.21 3.48
C LYS A 195 -7.34 16.50 2.02
N LEU A 196 -6.59 15.57 1.41
CA LEU A 196 -6.13 15.69 0.04
C LEU A 196 -7.08 15.00 -0.94
N ASP A 197 -8.13 14.32 -0.47
CA ASP A 197 -9.16 13.72 -1.32
C ASP A 197 -10.04 14.80 -1.96
N LYS A 198 -10.55 14.54 -3.17
CA LYS A 198 -11.44 15.47 -3.90
C LYS A 198 -12.77 15.68 -3.15
N THR A 199 -13.30 14.60 -2.56
CA THR A 199 -14.40 14.69 -1.60
C THR A 199 -13.93 14.16 -0.26
N VAL A 200 -13.81 15.06 0.72
CA VAL A 200 -13.38 14.74 2.08
C VAL A 200 -14.49 14.02 2.82
N ILE A 201 -14.23 12.78 3.23
CA ILE A 201 -15.19 11.95 3.97
C ILE A 201 -14.91 11.88 5.47
N SER A 202 -13.80 12.42 5.94
CA SER A 202 -13.41 12.45 7.36
C SER A 202 -12.93 13.85 7.72
N ASP A 203 -13.45 14.41 8.81
CA ASP A 203 -13.08 15.73 9.33
C ASP A 203 -11.87 15.68 10.26
N ILE A 204 -11.27 14.50 10.45
CA ILE A 204 -10.14 14.26 11.36
C ILE A 204 -9.03 15.29 11.12
N CYS A 205 -8.71 15.62 9.86
CA CYS A 205 -7.63 16.55 9.48
C CYS A 205 -7.95 18.04 9.53
N ASN A 206 -9.11 18.43 10.06
CA ASN A 206 -9.44 19.85 10.12
C ASN A 206 -8.54 20.60 11.11
N LEU A 207 -8.11 19.93 12.18
CA LEU A 207 -7.26 20.52 13.22
C LEU A 207 -5.78 20.16 13.11
N TYR A 208 -5.42 19.26 12.20
CA TYR A 208 -4.07 18.69 12.09
C TYR A 208 -3.51 18.89 10.70
N ASP A 209 -2.19 19.03 10.60
CA ASP A 209 -1.54 19.05 9.30
C ASP A 209 -1.64 17.64 8.68
N ALA A 210 -2.09 17.61 7.44
CA ALA A 210 -2.36 16.38 6.72
C ALA A 210 -1.17 16.04 5.85
N ASP A 211 -0.59 14.88 6.08
CA ASP A 211 0.42 14.27 5.21
C ASP A 211 0.13 12.77 5.10
N GLY A 212 0.75 12.12 4.13
CA GLY A 212 0.61 10.69 3.88
C GLY A 212 1.88 10.13 3.27
N LEU A 213 1.82 8.90 2.79
CA LEU A 213 2.97 8.31 2.10
C LEU A 213 3.22 8.96 0.74
N TYR A 214 2.15 9.38 0.07
CA TYR A 214 2.22 10.11 -1.20
C TYR A 214 0.95 10.95 -1.41
N VAL A 215 1.04 11.89 -2.35
CA VAL A 215 -0.09 12.70 -2.82
C VAL A 215 -0.58 12.16 -4.15
N ILE A 216 -1.89 12.00 -4.31
CA ILE A 216 -2.49 11.57 -5.57
C ILE A 216 -2.35 12.70 -6.59
N ASP A 217 -1.80 12.39 -7.75
CA ASP A 217 -1.65 13.30 -8.89
C ASP A 217 -2.21 12.58 -10.13
N ASP A 218 -3.29 13.11 -10.70
CA ASP A 218 -3.97 12.50 -11.86
C ASP A 218 -3.25 12.78 -13.19
N THR A 219 -2.14 13.53 -13.15
CA THR A 219 -1.33 13.86 -14.33
C THR A 219 -0.08 12.98 -14.49
N LYS A 220 0.24 12.15 -13.49
CA LYS A 220 1.47 11.33 -13.46
C LYS A 220 1.19 9.87 -13.12
N HIS A 221 2.10 8.98 -13.53
CA HIS A 221 2.10 7.61 -13.00
C HIS A 221 2.38 7.68 -11.51
N ALA A 222 1.58 6.98 -10.70
CA ALA A 222 1.78 6.96 -9.26
C ALA A 222 3.15 6.37 -8.92
N PRO A 223 3.79 6.79 -7.80
CA PRO A 223 5.05 6.21 -7.39
C PRO A 223 4.86 4.75 -6.96
N LEU A 224 5.95 3.98 -6.99
CA LEU A 224 6.05 2.74 -6.23
C LEU A 224 6.00 3.09 -4.74
N ILE A 225 5.00 2.58 -4.03
CA ILE A 225 4.75 2.90 -2.62
C ILE A 225 4.95 1.72 -1.68
N GLY A 226 5.09 0.50 -2.17
CA GLY A 226 5.34 -0.66 -1.32
C GLY A 226 5.54 -1.96 -2.07
N PHE A 227 5.61 -3.06 -1.32
CA PHE A 227 5.70 -4.42 -1.83
C PHE A 227 4.75 -5.34 -1.04
N ALA A 228 4.04 -6.19 -1.75
CA ALA A 228 3.23 -7.25 -1.15
C ALA A 228 4.12 -8.43 -0.73
N TYR A 229 3.63 -9.31 0.15
CA TYR A 229 4.40 -10.44 0.68
C TYR A 229 4.71 -11.57 -0.33
N ASP A 230 4.14 -11.49 -1.53
CA ASP A 230 4.56 -12.29 -2.68
C ASP A 230 5.69 -11.63 -3.50
N GLY A 231 6.12 -10.42 -3.11
CA GLY A 231 7.26 -9.68 -3.65
C GLY A 231 6.93 -8.73 -4.80
N PHE A 232 5.68 -8.68 -5.27
CA PHE A 232 5.29 -7.76 -6.34
C PHE A 232 5.10 -6.32 -5.81
N PRO A 233 5.46 -5.30 -6.63
CA PRO A 233 5.33 -3.91 -6.24
C PRO A 233 3.87 -3.46 -6.10
N ILE A 234 3.67 -2.46 -5.25
CA ILE A 234 2.41 -1.78 -5.00
C ILE A 234 2.58 -0.32 -5.40
N TYR A 235 1.68 0.18 -6.23
CA TYR A 235 1.63 1.56 -6.71
C TYR A 235 0.43 2.32 -6.13
N GLY A 236 0.48 3.65 -6.19
CA GLY A 236 -0.67 4.49 -5.90
C GLY A 236 -1.80 4.38 -6.95
N ALA A 237 -2.74 5.32 -6.93
CA ALA A 237 -4.01 5.21 -7.65
C ALA A 237 -3.98 5.33 -9.19
N TYR A 238 -2.90 5.83 -9.78
CA TYR A 238 -2.81 6.16 -11.20
C TYR A 238 -1.67 5.39 -11.88
N GLY A 239 -1.91 4.96 -13.11
CA GLY A 239 -0.94 4.26 -13.93
C GLY A 239 -1.11 4.59 -15.40
N TYR A 240 -0.30 3.98 -16.27
CA TYR A 240 -0.49 4.14 -17.71
C TYR A 240 -1.85 3.56 -18.15
N THR A 241 -2.51 4.21 -19.10
CA THR A 241 -3.82 3.70 -19.59
C THR A 241 -3.67 2.31 -20.18
N LYS A 242 -2.59 2.07 -20.94
CA LYS A 242 -2.28 0.79 -21.57
C LYS A 242 -1.22 0.00 -20.80
N LYS A 243 -1.33 -1.32 -20.81
CA LYS A 243 -0.39 -2.23 -20.13
C LYS A 243 1.03 -2.15 -20.69
N ASP A 244 1.19 -1.72 -21.93
CA ASP A 244 2.48 -1.51 -22.60
C ASP A 244 3.13 -0.15 -22.30
N GLY A 245 2.60 0.60 -21.32
CA GLY A 245 3.14 1.90 -20.93
C GLY A 245 2.67 3.07 -21.79
N THR A 246 1.77 2.85 -22.76
CA THR A 246 1.23 3.91 -23.63
C THR A 246 -0.15 4.43 -23.19
N GLY A 247 -0.72 5.35 -23.96
CA GLY A 247 -2.10 5.83 -23.78
C GLY A 247 -2.29 6.96 -22.76
N GLY A 248 -1.22 7.47 -22.15
CA GLY A 248 -1.28 8.53 -21.14
C GLY A 248 -1.50 7.99 -19.73
N ILE A 249 -2.04 8.81 -18.84
CA ILE A 249 -2.28 8.48 -17.42
C ILE A 249 -3.77 8.26 -17.18
N SER A 250 -4.11 7.26 -16.37
CA SER A 250 -5.49 6.97 -15.99
C SER A 250 -5.56 6.40 -14.58
N ARG A 251 -6.69 6.63 -13.92
CA ARG A 251 -7.02 5.98 -12.63
C ARG A 251 -7.14 4.48 -12.83
N MET A 252 -6.43 3.71 -12.02
CA MET A 252 -6.61 2.26 -11.97
C MET A 252 -7.86 1.94 -11.17
N LYS A 253 -8.75 1.14 -11.77
CA LYS A 253 -10.10 0.86 -11.25
C LYS A 253 -10.16 -0.55 -10.68
N SER A 254 -10.83 -0.69 -9.54
CA SER A 254 -11.15 -2.00 -8.99
C SER A 254 -12.08 -2.78 -9.94
N GLY A 255 -11.80 -4.07 -10.12
CA GLY A 255 -12.71 -5.02 -10.78
C GLY A 255 -13.88 -5.45 -9.89
N TYR A 256 -13.96 -4.96 -8.65
CA TYR A 256 -15.03 -5.27 -7.70
C TYR A 256 -16.12 -4.21 -7.70
N SER A 257 -17.36 -4.66 -7.56
CA SER A 257 -18.53 -3.80 -7.35
C SER A 257 -19.45 -4.41 -6.29
N LEU A 258 -20.29 -3.57 -5.67
CA LEU A 258 -21.35 -4.05 -4.80
C LEU A 258 -22.31 -4.97 -5.58
N ARG A 259 -22.70 -6.06 -4.94
CA ARG A 259 -23.72 -6.98 -5.46
C ARG A 259 -25.09 -6.31 -5.42
N ASN A 260 -25.91 -6.59 -6.43
CA ASN A 260 -27.32 -6.21 -6.44
C ASN A 260 -28.15 -7.27 -5.71
N ILE A 261 -28.17 -7.21 -4.37
CA ILE A 261 -28.88 -8.17 -3.51
C ILE A 261 -29.77 -7.44 -2.49
N THR A 262 -30.85 -8.10 -2.09
CA THR A 262 -31.74 -7.63 -1.02
C THR A 262 -31.61 -8.44 0.27
N THR A 263 -30.96 -9.60 0.21
CA THR A 263 -30.68 -10.49 1.35
C THR A 263 -29.29 -11.11 1.25
N ARG A 264 -28.72 -11.44 2.42
CA ARG A 264 -27.37 -12.03 2.58
C ARG A 264 -27.44 -13.53 2.81
N ILE A 265 -27.85 -14.29 1.80
CA ILE A 265 -28.01 -15.76 1.88
C ILE A 265 -27.15 -16.55 0.88
N THR A 266 -26.35 -15.83 0.09
CA THR A 266 -25.42 -16.40 -0.88
C THR A 266 -24.09 -15.68 -0.84
N LYS A 267 -23.02 -16.39 -1.17
CA LYS A 267 -21.68 -15.85 -1.39
C LYS A 267 -21.57 -15.17 -2.77
N PRO A 268 -20.51 -14.39 -3.03
CA PRO A 268 -20.32 -13.75 -4.34
C PRO A 268 -20.29 -14.70 -5.54
N ASP A 269 -19.87 -15.97 -5.33
CA ASP A 269 -19.86 -17.01 -6.36
C ASP A 269 -21.23 -17.69 -6.59
N GLY A 270 -22.27 -17.25 -5.87
CA GLY A 270 -23.62 -17.79 -5.95
C GLY A 270 -23.87 -19.02 -5.07
N SER A 271 -22.84 -19.57 -4.41
CA SER A 271 -23.03 -20.66 -3.44
C SER A 271 -23.79 -20.19 -2.19
N ALA A 272 -24.42 -21.13 -1.49
CA ALA A 272 -25.15 -20.82 -0.26
C ALA A 272 -24.19 -20.29 0.83
N SER A 273 -24.67 -19.32 1.61
CA SER A 273 -24.01 -18.84 2.83
C SER A 273 -24.95 -19.02 4.02
N ALA A 274 -24.41 -19.02 5.23
CA ALA A 274 -25.20 -18.68 6.40
C ALA A 274 -25.85 -17.30 6.21
N THR A 275 -27.01 -17.10 6.84
CA THR A 275 -27.74 -15.83 6.76
C THR A 275 -26.94 -14.72 7.43
N GLY A 276 -26.48 -13.77 6.61
CA GLY A 276 -25.88 -12.53 7.06
C GLY A 276 -26.93 -11.54 7.60
N PRO A 277 -26.49 -10.39 8.14
CA PRO A 277 -27.42 -9.41 8.70
C PRO A 277 -28.30 -8.79 7.61
N ALA A 278 -29.50 -8.36 8.01
CA ALA A 278 -30.40 -7.61 7.13
C ALA A 278 -29.73 -6.32 6.64
N ILE A 279 -29.91 -6.02 5.35
CA ILE A 279 -29.40 -4.77 4.76
C ILE A 279 -30.17 -3.60 5.38
N SER A 280 -29.42 -2.65 5.95
CA SER A 280 -29.95 -1.54 6.73
C SER A 280 -28.97 -0.37 6.73
N ALA A 281 -29.31 0.75 7.37
CA ALA A 281 -28.37 1.86 7.58
C ALA A 281 -27.14 1.46 8.42
N THR A 282 -27.30 0.50 9.34
CA THR A 282 -26.19 -0.02 10.17
C THR A 282 -25.34 -1.03 9.41
N TYR A 283 -25.98 -1.94 8.69
CA TYR A 283 -25.32 -3.03 7.93
C TYR A 283 -25.59 -2.87 6.43
N PHE A 284 -25.17 -1.74 5.88
CA PHE A 284 -25.37 -1.38 4.47
C PHE A 284 -24.54 -2.29 3.53
N LEU A 285 -24.85 -2.29 2.23
CA LEU A 285 -24.06 -3.03 1.24
C LEU A 285 -22.65 -2.45 1.13
N GLY A 286 -21.64 -3.28 1.35
CA GLY A 286 -20.24 -2.89 1.43
C GLY A 286 -19.70 -2.87 2.87
N TYR A 287 -20.55 -3.12 3.86
CA TYR A 287 -20.13 -3.31 5.25
C TYR A 287 -19.43 -4.65 5.47
N PHE A 288 -19.76 -5.65 4.63
CA PHE A 288 -19.09 -6.95 4.60
C PHE A 288 -18.40 -7.16 3.26
N ARG A 289 -17.26 -7.84 3.28
CA ARG A 289 -16.51 -8.17 2.06
C ARG A 289 -17.35 -8.97 1.06
N GLU A 290 -18.20 -9.86 1.55
CA GLU A 290 -19.05 -10.72 0.72
C GLU A 290 -20.24 -9.97 0.07
N ASP A 291 -20.38 -8.67 0.36
CA ASP A 291 -21.25 -7.77 -0.41
C ASP A 291 -20.63 -7.38 -1.76
N TYR A 292 -19.32 -7.57 -1.96
CA TYR A 292 -18.63 -7.28 -3.22
C TYR A 292 -18.56 -8.52 -4.13
N VAL A 293 -18.62 -8.29 -5.45
CA VAL A 293 -18.40 -9.30 -6.49
C VAL A 293 -17.38 -8.79 -7.49
N PHE A 294 -16.47 -9.67 -7.90
CA PHE A 294 -15.50 -9.38 -8.97
C PHE A 294 -16.14 -9.63 -10.33
N THR A 295 -15.88 -8.75 -11.29
CA THR A 295 -16.24 -8.95 -12.70
C THR A 295 -15.07 -8.56 -13.60
N THR A 296 -14.69 -9.46 -14.51
CA THR A 296 -13.67 -9.17 -15.52
C THR A 296 -14.14 -8.04 -16.44
N ASN A 297 -13.24 -7.12 -16.78
CA ASN A 297 -13.52 -6.02 -17.69
C ASN A 297 -12.52 -6.02 -18.87
N ALA A 298 -12.97 -5.57 -20.04
CA ALA A 298 -12.14 -5.46 -21.24
C ALA A 298 -11.28 -4.18 -21.25
N ASP A 299 -11.69 -3.15 -20.51
CA ASP A 299 -10.91 -1.92 -20.35
C ASP A 299 -9.69 -2.20 -19.46
N GLU A 300 -8.50 -1.97 -20.01
CA GLU A 300 -7.20 -2.25 -19.37
C GLU A 300 -6.94 -1.45 -18.09
N THR A 301 -7.71 -0.41 -17.82
CA THR A 301 -7.64 0.34 -16.56
C THR A 301 -8.30 -0.37 -15.39
N TYR A 302 -9.07 -1.43 -15.64
CA TYR A 302 -9.56 -2.31 -14.58
C TYR A 302 -8.51 -3.37 -14.20
N LEU A 303 -8.39 -3.56 -12.89
CA LEU A 303 -7.52 -4.55 -12.27
C LEU A 303 -8.21 -5.91 -12.17
N ASP A 304 -7.41 -6.96 -12.01
CA ASP A 304 -7.87 -8.33 -11.83
C ASP A 304 -8.39 -8.61 -10.40
N GLU A 305 -8.75 -9.86 -10.13
CA GLU A 305 -9.25 -10.31 -8.82
C GLU A 305 -8.24 -10.16 -7.67
N HIS A 306 -6.96 -9.99 -7.99
CA HIS A 306 -5.89 -9.74 -7.01
C HIS A 306 -5.66 -8.25 -6.79
N ASN A 307 -6.40 -7.38 -7.50
CA ASN A 307 -6.23 -5.93 -7.50
C ASN A 307 -4.92 -5.46 -8.12
N GLY A 308 -4.48 -6.15 -9.18
CA GLY A 308 -3.33 -5.73 -9.95
C GLY A 308 -3.48 -6.03 -11.44
N ARG A 309 -2.36 -5.88 -12.16
CA ARG A 309 -2.22 -6.29 -13.56
C ARG A 309 -0.75 -6.41 -13.93
N PHE A 310 -0.46 -7.19 -14.97
CA PHE A 310 0.84 -7.11 -15.64
C PHE A 310 0.92 -5.87 -16.52
N CYS A 311 1.89 -4.98 -16.26
CA CYS A 311 2.10 -3.76 -17.03
C CYS A 311 3.54 -3.23 -16.92
N ILE A 312 3.89 -2.35 -17.86
CA ILE A 312 5.07 -1.48 -17.75
C ILE A 312 4.82 -0.38 -16.72
N THR A 313 5.82 -0.09 -15.91
CA THR A 313 5.84 1.02 -14.94
C THR A 313 7.17 1.78 -15.03
N PRO A 314 7.30 2.98 -14.44
CA PRO A 314 8.57 3.73 -14.47
C PRO A 314 9.77 2.94 -13.94
N GLU A 315 9.58 2.16 -12.88
CA GLU A 315 10.65 1.36 -12.25
C GLU A 315 10.86 0.00 -12.92
N TYR A 316 9.85 -0.52 -13.63
CA TYR A 316 9.89 -1.80 -14.34
C TYR A 316 9.59 -1.59 -15.84
N PRO A 317 10.54 -1.04 -16.63
CA PRO A 317 10.35 -0.74 -18.05
C PRO A 317 10.17 -1.99 -18.92
N ASN A 318 10.58 -3.17 -18.43
CA ASN A 318 10.37 -4.45 -19.10
C ASN A 318 9.05 -5.13 -18.70
N GLY A 319 8.24 -4.49 -17.87
CA GLY A 319 6.99 -5.02 -17.35
C GLY A 319 7.16 -5.84 -16.07
N THR A 320 6.16 -5.74 -15.20
CA THR A 320 6.00 -6.57 -14.01
C THR A 320 4.51 -6.73 -13.70
N TYR A 321 4.16 -7.70 -12.86
CA TYR A 321 2.86 -7.66 -12.20
C TYR A 321 2.90 -6.62 -11.08
N ALA A 322 1.90 -5.74 -11.01
CA ALA A 322 1.83 -4.66 -10.04
C ALA A 322 0.44 -4.57 -9.42
N TYR A 323 0.39 -4.41 -8.10
CA TYR A 323 -0.81 -4.04 -7.35
C TYR A 323 -0.99 -2.52 -7.35
N PHE A 324 -2.22 -2.04 -7.19
CA PHE A 324 -2.51 -0.61 -7.14
C PHE A 324 -3.46 -0.26 -6.00
N CYS A 325 -3.20 0.85 -5.32
CA CYS A 325 -4.12 1.41 -4.33
C CYS A 325 -5.33 2.06 -5.02
N THR A 326 -6.44 1.33 -5.13
CA THR A 326 -7.63 1.77 -5.87
C THR A 326 -8.45 2.81 -5.10
N VAL A 327 -8.86 3.86 -5.81
CA VAL A 327 -9.74 4.92 -5.30
C VAL A 327 -10.89 5.18 -6.28
N ASP A 328 -11.96 5.83 -5.82
CA ASP A 328 -13.05 6.35 -6.65
C ASP A 328 -12.65 7.65 -7.37
N GLU A 329 -13.54 8.24 -8.17
CA GLU A 329 -13.30 9.54 -8.82
C GLU A 329 -13.09 10.70 -7.83
N ASN A 330 -13.51 10.51 -6.58
CA ASN A 330 -13.36 11.46 -5.49
C ASN A 330 -12.09 11.20 -4.65
N TRP A 331 -11.25 10.26 -5.07
CA TRP A 331 -10.03 9.81 -4.39
C TRP A 331 -10.25 9.09 -3.06
N ASN A 332 -11.47 8.64 -2.78
CA ASN A 332 -11.76 7.78 -1.65
C ASN A 332 -11.41 6.33 -1.98
N SER A 333 -10.79 5.62 -1.04
CA SER A 333 -10.36 4.23 -1.23
C SER A 333 -11.52 3.30 -1.59
N THR A 334 -11.29 2.39 -2.53
CA THR A 334 -12.30 1.43 -3.02
C THR A 334 -11.81 0.01 -2.80
N TYR A 335 -12.69 -0.88 -2.36
CA TYR A 335 -12.38 -2.30 -2.15
C TYR A 335 -11.79 -2.91 -3.44
N PRO A 336 -10.72 -3.73 -3.35
CA PRO A 336 -10.08 -4.29 -2.16
C PRO A 336 -8.88 -3.47 -1.66
N TYR A 337 -8.82 -2.20 -2.05
CA TYR A 337 -7.85 -1.20 -1.61
C TYR A 337 -6.47 -1.38 -2.22
N ALA A 338 -5.63 -2.28 -1.72
CA ALA A 338 -4.28 -2.48 -2.25
C ALA A 338 -4.10 -3.88 -2.87
N VAL A 339 -4.40 -4.93 -2.11
CA VAL A 339 -4.30 -6.32 -2.54
C VAL A 339 -5.68 -6.96 -2.38
N GLY A 340 -6.10 -7.72 -3.39
CA GLY A 340 -7.35 -8.48 -3.39
C GLY A 340 -7.42 -9.56 -2.29
N PRO A 341 -8.49 -10.37 -2.27
CA PRO A 341 -8.62 -11.49 -1.33
C PRO A 341 -7.48 -12.52 -1.38
N THR A 342 -6.70 -12.52 -2.46
CA THR A 342 -5.60 -13.45 -2.71
C THR A 342 -4.42 -12.72 -3.35
N PHE A 343 -3.21 -13.22 -3.10
CA PHE A 343 -2.01 -12.79 -3.80
C PHE A 343 -1.96 -13.41 -5.21
N TYR A 344 -1.44 -12.63 -6.17
CA TYR A 344 -1.08 -13.10 -7.51
C TYR A 344 0.13 -14.05 -7.47
N GLY A 345 1.15 -13.71 -6.67
CA GLY A 345 2.37 -14.49 -6.55
C GLY A 345 2.35 -15.51 -5.42
N THR A 346 3.46 -16.24 -5.30
CA THR A 346 3.67 -17.15 -4.17
C THR A 346 4.07 -16.32 -2.94
N ARG A 347 3.17 -16.23 -1.96
CA ARG A 347 3.43 -15.52 -0.71
C ARG A 347 4.63 -16.16 0.02
N THR A 348 5.55 -15.32 0.46
CA THR A 348 6.66 -15.71 1.34
C THR A 348 6.37 -15.28 2.78
N ASN A 349 6.89 -16.03 3.77
CA ASN A 349 6.85 -15.56 5.16
C ASN A 349 7.81 -14.37 5.31
N ALA A 350 7.27 -13.16 5.29
CA ALA A 350 8.07 -11.96 5.14
C ALA A 350 8.65 -11.45 6.47
N LYS A 351 7.95 -11.55 7.61
CA LYS A 351 8.53 -11.10 8.89
C LYS A 351 9.45 -12.19 9.47
N VAL A 352 10.74 -11.91 9.54
CA VAL A 352 11.78 -12.82 10.06
C VAL A 352 12.39 -12.27 11.35
N THR A 353 12.97 -13.15 12.18
CA THR A 353 13.61 -12.77 13.45
C THR A 353 15.08 -12.37 13.28
N SER A 354 15.74 -12.83 12.22
CA SER A 354 17.12 -12.49 11.88
C SER A 354 17.39 -12.72 10.38
N VAL A 355 18.48 -12.15 9.89
CA VAL A 355 19.03 -12.43 8.56
C VAL A 355 20.00 -13.60 8.68
N GLY A 356 19.66 -14.74 8.08
CA GLY A 356 20.38 -16.00 8.19
C GLY A 356 21.35 -16.30 7.04
N GLU A 357 21.59 -15.33 6.15
CA GLU A 357 22.44 -15.48 4.97
C GLU A 357 23.40 -14.28 4.81
N THR A 358 24.40 -14.43 3.95
CA THR A 358 25.31 -13.32 3.61
C THR A 358 24.58 -12.30 2.75
N THR A 359 24.58 -11.05 3.19
CA THR A 359 23.93 -9.93 2.52
C THR A 359 24.91 -8.79 2.25
N THR A 360 24.53 -7.93 1.31
CA THR A 360 25.15 -6.63 1.05
C THR A 360 24.22 -5.55 1.61
N VAL A 361 24.75 -4.67 2.45
CA VAL A 361 23.98 -3.51 2.94
C VAL A 361 23.83 -2.51 1.80
N TYR A 362 22.59 -2.14 1.48
CA TYR A 362 22.29 -1.08 0.54
C TYR A 362 22.36 0.27 1.25
N THR A 363 23.47 0.96 1.04
CA THR A 363 23.59 2.38 1.38
C THR A 363 23.10 3.18 0.17
N PRO A 364 22.02 3.97 0.28
CA PRO A 364 21.64 4.87 -0.79
C PRO A 364 22.85 5.73 -1.09
N SER A 365 23.27 5.81 -2.34
CA SER A 365 24.15 6.92 -2.71
C SER A 365 23.41 8.18 -2.30
N THR A 366 24.04 9.08 -1.57
CA THR A 366 23.58 10.48 -1.42
C THR A 366 23.64 11.24 -2.76
N GLY A 367 23.54 10.48 -3.87
CA GLY A 367 23.62 10.89 -5.25
C GLY A 367 22.45 11.80 -5.57
N ASN A 368 22.81 13.07 -5.71
CA ASN A 368 22.01 14.18 -6.22
C ASN A 368 20.82 14.64 -5.36
N VAL A 369 21.17 15.24 -4.21
CA VAL A 369 20.50 16.48 -3.76
C VAL A 369 20.46 17.56 -4.87
N ASN A 370 21.18 17.37 -5.98
CA ASN A 370 21.11 18.20 -7.18
C ASN A 370 19.75 18.17 -7.91
N ASP A 371 18.86 17.19 -7.67
CA ASP A 371 17.48 17.27 -8.20
C ASP A 371 16.60 18.25 -7.42
N ILE A 372 17.06 18.76 -6.26
CA ILE A 372 16.48 19.98 -5.66
C ILE A 372 16.63 21.16 -6.63
N ASN A 373 17.69 21.21 -7.45
CA ASN A 373 17.84 22.24 -8.47
C ASN A 373 16.88 22.07 -9.67
N ARG A 374 16.21 20.91 -9.79
CA ARG A 374 15.15 20.67 -10.78
C ARG A 374 13.76 20.96 -10.23
N LEU A 375 13.64 21.12 -8.91
CA LEU A 375 12.46 21.69 -8.30
C LEU A 375 12.60 23.22 -8.43
N GLU A 376 11.67 23.86 -9.12
CA GLU A 376 11.53 25.31 -8.97
C GLU A 376 11.07 25.57 -7.54
N ILE A 377 12.04 25.93 -6.69
CA ILE A 377 11.80 26.31 -5.30
C ILE A 377 11.75 27.83 -5.25
N ASN A 378 10.53 28.37 -5.20
CA ASN A 378 10.33 29.79 -4.99
C ASN A 378 10.27 30.04 -3.48
N VAL A 379 11.23 30.80 -2.97
CA VAL A 379 11.29 31.23 -1.57
C VAL A 379 10.85 32.69 -1.50
N PHE A 380 9.73 32.94 -0.83
CA PHE A 380 9.21 34.29 -0.62
C PHE A 380 9.40 34.68 0.84
N PRO A 381 10.48 35.40 1.18
CA PRO A 381 10.64 35.94 2.53
C PRO A 381 9.63 37.07 2.75
N ASN A 382 8.89 37.02 3.86
CA ASN A 382 8.06 38.14 4.27
C ASN A 382 8.90 39.11 5.12
N PRO A 383 9.20 40.35 4.67
CA PRO A 383 10.04 41.27 5.44
C PRO A 383 9.38 41.83 6.70
N ALA A 384 8.08 41.56 6.93
CA ALA A 384 7.34 42.04 8.10
C ALA A 384 7.14 40.98 9.20
N THR A 385 7.52 39.72 8.95
CA THR A 385 7.33 38.60 9.89
C THR A 385 8.46 37.58 9.73
N ASP A 386 8.76 36.79 10.75
CA ASP A 386 9.69 35.65 10.65
C ASP A 386 9.04 34.44 9.95
N LEU A 387 8.46 34.68 8.76
CA LEU A 387 7.79 33.68 7.93
C LEU A 387 8.54 33.55 6.60
N ILE A 388 8.89 32.32 6.25
CA ILE A 388 9.41 31.96 4.94
C ILE A 388 8.38 31.04 4.28
N ALA A 389 7.86 31.45 3.13
CA ALA A 389 7.04 30.58 2.30
C ALA A 389 7.93 29.86 1.28
N ILE A 390 7.82 28.53 1.23
CA ILE A 390 8.53 27.67 0.28
C ILE A 390 7.47 27.04 -0.64
N GLN A 391 7.53 27.36 -1.92
CA GLN A 391 6.70 26.73 -2.96
C GLN A 391 7.58 25.76 -3.75
N ILE A 392 7.11 24.52 -3.95
CA ILE A 392 7.84 23.47 -4.68
C ILE A 392 6.97 22.98 -5.84
N GLY A 393 7.45 23.17 -7.07
CA GLY A 393 6.76 22.75 -8.31
C GLY A 393 5.81 23.79 -8.89
N ASN A 394 5.59 23.69 -10.21
CA ASN A 394 4.59 24.45 -10.96
C ASN A 394 3.24 23.74 -10.99
#